data_AF-A0A240CCI4-F1
#
_entry.id   AF-A0A240CCI4-F1
#
_cell.length_a   1.000
_cell.length_b   1.000
_cell.length_c   1.000
_cell.angle_alpha   90.00
_cell.angle_beta   90.00
_cell.angle_gamma   90.00
#
_symmetry.space_group_name_H-M   'P 1'
#
loop_
_entity.id
_entity.type
_entity.pdbx_description
1 polymer ?
#
loop_
_entity_poly.entity_id
_entity_poly.type
_entity_poly.pdbx_seq_one_letter_code
_entity_poly.pdbx_strand_id
1 'polypeptide(L)'
;MATINQLVRKPRSVKAAKSNVPALEACPQKRGVCTRVYTTTPKKPNSALRKVCRVRLTNGFEVTSYIGGEGHNLQEHSVILIRGGRVKDLPGVRYHTVRGALDCSGVKDRKQARSKYGVKKPKA
;
A
#
# COMPACT_ATOMS: atom_id res chain seq x y z
N MET A 1 -28.53 -13.34 28.85
CA MET A 1 -27.60 -14.48 28.65
C MET A 1 -28.35 -15.53 27.83
N ALA A 2 -27.75 -16.10 26.78
CA ALA A 2 -28.45 -17.10 25.96
C ALA A 2 -28.52 -18.45 26.68
N THR A 3 -29.67 -19.14 26.61
CA THR A 3 -29.84 -20.45 27.24
C THR A 3 -29.18 -21.56 26.42
N ILE A 4 -28.88 -22.70 27.05
CA ILE A 4 -28.26 -23.85 26.37
C ILE A 4 -29.13 -24.32 25.19
N ASN A 5 -30.45 -24.43 25.37
CA ASN A 5 -31.38 -24.81 24.30
C ASN A 5 -31.39 -23.82 23.12
N GLN A 6 -31.16 -22.53 23.36
CA GLN A 6 -31.00 -21.54 22.28
C GLN A 6 -29.70 -21.76 21.49
N LEU A 7 -28.61 -22.13 22.17
CA LEU A 7 -27.33 -22.43 21.52
C LEU A 7 -27.35 -23.75 20.74
N VAL A 8 -28.10 -24.74 21.21
CA VAL A 8 -28.34 -26.01 20.49
C VAL A 8 -29.14 -25.77 19.21
N ARG A 9 -30.19 -24.93 19.26
CA ARG A 9 -30.99 -24.57 18.07
C ARG A 9 -30.26 -23.61 17.14
N LYS A 10 -29.43 -22.72 17.67
CA LYS A 10 -28.67 -21.71 16.92
C LYS A 10 -27.27 -21.56 17.53
N PRO A 11 -26.26 -22.26 16.99
CA PRO A 11 -24.91 -22.16 17.51
C PRO A 11 -24.36 -20.74 17.30
N ARG A 12 -23.38 -20.35 18.12
CA ARG A 12 -22.67 -19.09 17.92
C ARG A 12 -21.89 -19.16 16.61
N SER A 13 -22.13 -18.19 15.73
CA SER A 13 -21.36 -18.04 14.50
C SER A 13 -20.18 -17.10 14.71
N VAL A 14 -19.01 -17.50 14.25
CA VAL A 14 -17.87 -16.59 14.16
C VAL A 14 -18.14 -15.57 13.06
N LYS A 15 -17.90 -14.28 13.34
CA LYS A 15 -18.03 -13.23 12.31
C LYS A 15 -16.88 -13.34 11.32
N ALA A 16 -17.19 -13.41 10.03
CA ALA A 16 -16.17 -13.40 8.98
C ALA A 16 -15.38 -12.07 9.00
N ALA A 17 -14.07 -12.15 9.17
CA ALA A 17 -13.18 -11.00 9.11
C ALA A 17 -12.81 -10.71 7.64
N LYS A 18 -12.89 -9.44 7.23
CA LYS A 18 -12.48 -9.01 5.89
C LYS A 18 -11.06 -8.44 5.94
N SER A 19 -10.25 -8.78 4.94
CA SER A 19 -8.94 -8.14 4.77
C SER A 19 -9.11 -6.69 4.33
N ASN A 20 -8.29 -5.80 4.90
CA ASN A 20 -8.20 -4.41 4.45
C ASN A 20 -7.50 -4.29 3.09
N VAL A 21 -6.73 -5.30 2.69
CA VAL A 21 -5.87 -5.33 1.50
C VAL A 21 -6.24 -6.49 0.56
N PRO A 22 -7.48 -6.51 0.03
CA PRO A 22 -7.97 -7.66 -0.74
C PRO A 22 -7.18 -7.93 -2.02
N ALA A 23 -6.64 -6.90 -2.68
CA ALA A 23 -5.94 -7.05 -3.96
C ALA A 23 -4.58 -7.78 -3.85
N LEU A 24 -4.08 -7.96 -2.62
CA LEU A 24 -2.88 -8.76 -2.39
C LEU A 24 -3.17 -10.27 -2.31
N GLU A 25 -4.43 -10.71 -2.15
CA GLU A 25 -4.78 -12.13 -2.10
C GLU A 25 -3.89 -12.94 -1.13
N ALA A 26 -3.70 -12.43 0.08
CA ALA A 26 -2.81 -13.01 1.11
C ALA A 26 -1.31 -13.08 0.75
N CYS A 27 -0.86 -12.58 -0.41
CA CYS A 27 0.55 -12.36 -0.70
C CYS A 27 1.09 -11.13 0.06
N PRO A 28 2.35 -11.15 0.55
CA PRO A 28 2.93 -10.01 1.24
C PRO A 28 3.21 -8.82 0.30
N GLN A 29 3.62 -9.12 -0.93
CA GLN A 29 3.82 -8.13 -2.00
C GLN A 29 3.25 -8.63 -3.32
N LYS A 30 2.89 -7.71 -4.21
CA LYS A 30 2.56 -8.03 -5.61
C LYS A 30 3.24 -7.07 -6.57
N ARG A 31 3.63 -7.58 -7.73
CA ARG A 31 4.15 -6.79 -8.85
C ARG A 31 2.99 -6.11 -9.57
N GLY A 32 3.22 -4.92 -10.09
CA GLY A 32 2.27 -4.22 -10.95
C GLY A 32 2.93 -3.15 -11.79
N VAL A 33 2.16 -2.64 -12.76
CA VAL A 33 2.58 -1.59 -13.69
C VAL A 33 1.82 -0.32 -13.37
N CYS A 34 2.53 0.81 -13.26
CA CYS A 34 1.92 2.12 -13.07
C CYS A 34 1.12 2.50 -14.32
N THR A 35 -0.19 2.72 -14.16
CA THR A 35 -1.05 3.26 -15.22
C THR A 35 -1.03 4.78 -15.24
N ARG A 36 -0.95 5.41 -14.06
CA ARG A 36 -0.86 6.88 -13.93
C ARG A 36 -0.11 7.27 -12.67
N VAL A 37 0.79 8.24 -12.76
CA VAL A 37 1.49 8.84 -11.61
C VAL A 37 0.99 10.27 -11.41
N TYR A 38 0.50 10.60 -10.22
CA TYR A 38 -0.15 11.88 -9.96
C TYR A 38 -0.09 12.27 -8.47
N THR A 39 -0.54 13.48 -8.15
CA THR A 39 -0.63 13.98 -6.77
C THR A 39 -2.09 14.11 -6.34
N THR A 40 -2.35 13.88 -5.04
CA THR A 40 -3.68 14.02 -4.44
C THR A 40 -3.60 14.79 -3.14
N THR A 41 -4.60 15.62 -2.86
CA THR A 41 -4.74 16.31 -1.58
C THR A 41 -5.32 15.36 -0.51
N PRO A 42 -4.84 15.41 0.74
CA PRO A 42 -5.37 14.62 1.84
C PRO A 42 -6.72 15.15 2.34
N LYS A 43 -7.41 14.33 3.15
CA LYS A 43 -8.60 14.79 3.88
C LYS A 43 -8.20 15.83 4.95
N LYS A 44 -9.11 16.78 5.25
CA LYS A 44 -9.01 17.66 6.43
C LYS A 44 -8.77 16.80 7.69
N PRO A 45 -7.91 17.20 8.64
CA PRO A 45 -7.33 18.53 8.87
C PRO A 45 -5.99 18.79 8.15
N ASN A 46 -5.46 17.79 7.43
CA ASN A 46 -4.13 17.87 6.85
C ASN A 46 -4.14 18.61 5.51
N SER A 47 -3.02 19.22 5.14
CA SER A 47 -2.80 19.81 3.82
C SER A 47 -1.41 19.40 3.32
N ALA A 48 -1.34 18.89 2.08
CA ALA A 48 -0.11 18.53 1.38
C ALA A 48 -0.45 18.06 -0.05
N LEU A 49 0.55 17.98 -0.92
CA LEU A 49 0.47 17.24 -2.18
C LEU A 49 1.07 15.84 -1.99
N ARG A 50 0.21 14.83 -1.81
CA ARG A 50 0.65 13.44 -1.62
C ARG A 50 0.86 12.77 -2.98
N LYS A 51 2.04 12.20 -3.21
CA LYS A 51 2.39 11.48 -4.44
C LYS A 51 1.81 10.07 -4.42
N VAL A 52 1.03 9.72 -5.44
CA VAL A 52 0.38 8.42 -5.57
C VAL A 52 0.51 7.91 -7.01
N CYS A 53 0.36 6.60 -7.17
CA CYS A 53 0.26 5.98 -8.48
C CYS A 53 -0.95 5.06 -8.54
N ARG A 54 -1.59 5.02 -9.71
CA ARG A 54 -2.55 3.98 -10.07
C ARG A 54 -1.77 2.82 -10.66
N VAL A 55 -2.05 1.60 -10.23
CA VAL A 55 -1.23 0.42 -10.51
C VAL A 55 -2.13 -0.72 -10.93
N ARG A 56 -1.86 -1.31 -12.10
CA ARG A 56 -2.46 -2.56 -12.53
C ARG A 56 -1.59 -3.73 -12.08
N LEU A 57 -2.11 -4.56 -11.20
CA LEU A 57 -1.41 -5.72 -10.64
C LEU A 57 -1.44 -6.91 -11.59
N THR A 58 -0.56 -7.87 -11.36
CA THR A 58 -0.49 -9.12 -12.14
C THR A 58 -1.77 -9.97 -12.03
N ASN A 59 -2.56 -9.81 -10.97
CA ASN A 59 -3.86 -10.47 -10.80
C ASN A 59 -5.05 -9.68 -11.37
N GLY A 60 -4.79 -8.65 -12.18
CA GLY A 60 -5.83 -7.88 -12.88
C GLY A 60 -6.47 -6.77 -12.05
N PHE A 61 -6.27 -6.73 -10.73
CA PHE A 61 -6.77 -5.64 -9.89
C PHE A 61 -6.06 -4.33 -10.21
N GLU A 62 -6.83 -3.25 -10.27
CA GLU A 62 -6.29 -1.89 -10.38
C GLU A 62 -6.46 -1.15 -9.05
N VAL A 63 -5.35 -0.75 -8.46
CA VAL A 63 -5.29 -0.16 -7.11
C VAL A 63 -4.47 1.11 -7.08
N THR A 64 -4.73 1.96 -6.09
CA THR A 64 -3.93 3.16 -5.85
C THR A 64 -2.90 2.87 -4.76
N SER A 65 -1.63 3.14 -5.06
CA SER A 65 -0.49 2.94 -4.17
C SER A 65 0.16 4.27 -3.81
N TYR A 66 0.51 4.43 -2.52
CA TYR A 66 1.23 5.60 -2.04
C TYR A 66 2.73 5.47 -2.27
N ILE A 67 3.34 6.53 -2.81
CA ILE A 67 4.78 6.60 -3.05
C ILE A 67 5.41 7.32 -1.86
N GLY A 68 5.95 6.54 -0.92
CA GLY A 68 6.50 7.08 0.32
C GLY A 68 7.93 7.61 0.16
N GLY A 69 8.25 8.66 0.92
CA GLY A 69 9.59 9.28 0.94
C GLY A 69 9.64 10.59 0.15
N GLU A 70 10.81 11.23 0.19
CA GLU A 70 11.07 12.47 -0.55
C GLU A 70 11.50 12.14 -1.99
N GLY A 71 10.89 12.82 -2.95
CA GLY A 71 11.13 12.56 -4.38
C GLY A 71 10.75 11.14 -4.84
N HIS A 72 10.65 10.96 -6.16
CA HIS A 72 10.50 9.66 -6.82
C HIS A 72 10.80 9.81 -8.31
N ASN A 73 11.08 8.69 -8.98
CA ASN A 73 11.42 8.62 -10.40
C ASN A 73 10.35 7.91 -11.25
N LEU A 74 9.19 7.56 -10.67
CA LEU A 74 8.19 6.76 -11.37
C LEU A 74 7.49 7.55 -12.46
N GLN A 75 7.24 6.86 -13.58
CA GLN A 75 6.51 7.36 -14.73
C GLN A 75 5.38 6.37 -15.06
N GLU A 76 4.59 6.67 -16.09
CA GLU A 76 3.69 5.67 -16.66
C GLU A 76 4.50 4.45 -17.14
N HIS A 77 3.88 3.28 -17.07
CA HIS A 77 4.48 1.99 -17.41
C HIS A 77 5.65 1.51 -16.54
N SER A 78 6.09 2.27 -15.55
CA SER A 78 7.08 1.79 -14.58
C SER A 78 6.56 0.55 -13.84
N VAL A 79 7.37 -0.49 -13.76
CA VAL A 79 7.06 -1.72 -13.03
C VAL A 79 7.50 -1.57 -11.59
N ILE A 80 6.57 -1.77 -10.66
CA ILE A 80 6.80 -1.57 -9.23
C ILE A 80 6.31 -2.76 -8.40
N LEU A 81 6.85 -2.86 -7.19
CA LEU A 81 6.39 -3.80 -6.18
C LEU A 81 5.55 -3.05 -5.14
N ILE A 82 4.32 -3.53 -4.92
CA ILE A 82 3.42 -2.98 -3.90
C ILE A 82 3.39 -3.87 -2.66
N ARG A 83 3.15 -3.26 -1.51
CA ARG A 83 2.89 -3.93 -0.23
C ARG A 83 1.65 -3.36 0.45
N GLY A 84 1.13 -4.10 1.42
CA GLY A 84 0.01 -3.65 2.24
C GLY A 84 0.37 -2.44 3.11
N GLY A 85 -0.62 -1.57 3.34
CA GLY A 85 -0.56 -0.51 4.34
C GLY A 85 -1.37 0.71 3.89
N ARG A 86 -2.34 1.09 4.74
CA ARG A 86 -3.23 2.21 4.46
C ARG A 86 -2.60 3.53 4.87
N VAL A 87 -2.73 4.53 4.01
CA VAL A 87 -2.47 5.93 4.39
C VAL A 87 -3.73 6.51 5.01
N LYS A 88 -3.68 6.85 6.30
CA LYS A 88 -4.84 7.38 7.04
C LYS A 88 -5.41 8.66 6.43
N ASP A 89 -4.52 9.48 5.87
CA ASP A 89 -4.83 10.79 5.31
C ASP A 89 -5.54 10.73 3.95
N LEU A 90 -5.32 9.68 3.18
CA LEU A 90 -5.84 9.53 1.83
C LEU A 90 -6.95 8.48 1.81
N PRO A 91 -8.21 8.86 1.54
CA PRO A 91 -9.27 7.88 1.36
C PRO A 91 -8.97 7.01 0.13
N GLY A 92 -9.24 5.70 0.23
CA GLY A 92 -9.03 4.76 -0.88
C GLY A 92 -7.59 4.28 -1.09
N VAL A 93 -6.57 4.90 -0.47
CA VAL A 93 -5.17 4.49 -0.63
C VAL A 93 -4.77 3.47 0.44
N ARG A 94 -4.78 2.19 0.05
CA ARG A 94 -4.59 1.04 0.97
C ARG A 94 -3.24 0.33 0.82
N TYR A 95 -2.43 0.75 -0.14
CA TYR A 95 -1.17 0.10 -0.52
C TYR A 95 -0.04 1.11 -0.55
N HIS A 96 1.17 0.60 -0.40
CA HIS A 96 2.42 1.35 -0.50
C HIS A 96 3.32 0.75 -1.56
N THR A 97 4.01 1.61 -2.30
CA THR A 97 5.07 1.19 -3.20
C THR A 97 6.34 0.93 -2.37
N VAL A 98 7.00 -0.19 -2.63
CA VAL A 98 8.29 -0.53 -2.03
C VAL A 98 9.37 0.27 -2.76
N ARG A 99 10.12 1.10 -2.04
CA ARG A 99 11.22 1.89 -2.60
C ARG A 99 12.46 1.00 -2.76
N GLY A 100 13.25 1.25 -3.80
CA GLY A 100 14.44 0.47 -4.13
C GLY A 100 14.13 -0.92 -4.69
N ALA A 101 12.91 -1.15 -5.18
CA ALA A 101 12.47 -2.40 -5.76
C ALA A 101 11.95 -2.17 -7.18
N LEU A 102 12.38 -3.04 -8.12
CA LEU A 102 12.11 -2.90 -9.55
C LEU A 102 12.47 -1.48 -10.04
N ASP A 103 11.59 -0.80 -10.76
CA ASP A 103 11.88 0.52 -11.34
C ASP A 103 11.78 1.66 -10.31
N CYS A 104 11.27 1.37 -9.10
CA CYS A 104 11.15 2.38 -8.06
C CYS A 104 12.48 2.59 -7.34
N SER A 105 13.14 3.72 -7.61
CA SER A 105 14.43 4.03 -6.99
C SER A 105 14.30 4.39 -5.50
N GLY A 106 15.41 4.19 -4.78
CA GLY A 106 15.53 4.63 -3.40
C GLY A 106 15.39 6.15 -3.25
N VAL A 107 15.15 6.63 -2.03
CA VAL A 107 15.15 8.07 -1.74
C VAL A 107 16.59 8.59 -1.79
N LYS A 108 16.83 9.71 -2.51
CA LYS A 108 18.16 10.34 -2.56
C LYS A 108 18.55 10.88 -1.18
N ASP A 109 19.84 10.83 -0.86
CA ASP A 109 20.47 11.43 0.33
C ASP A 109 19.89 11.01 1.70
N ARG A 110 19.12 9.93 1.75
CA ARG A 110 18.55 9.39 2.99
C ARG A 110 19.65 8.79 3.87
N LYS A 111 19.95 9.44 5.00
CA LYS A 111 20.90 8.91 6.00
C LYS A 111 20.26 8.00 7.06
N GLN A 112 18.98 8.23 7.39
CA GLN A 112 18.23 7.52 8.43
C GLN A 112 17.05 6.71 7.87
N ALA A 113 16.64 5.65 8.58
CA ALA A 113 15.56 4.73 8.17
C ALA A 113 15.71 4.18 6.73
N ARG A 114 16.96 4.00 6.28
CA ARG A 114 17.33 3.69 4.89
C ARG A 114 16.70 2.43 4.34
N SER A 115 16.57 1.39 5.18
CA SER A 115 15.97 0.10 4.81
C SER A 115 14.52 0.25 4.35
N LYS A 116 13.76 1.18 4.94
CA LYS A 116 12.36 1.45 4.56
C LYS A 116 12.23 2.13 3.20
N TYR A 117 13.26 2.87 2.78
CA TYR A 117 13.26 3.70 1.57
C TYR A 117 14.23 3.19 0.50
N GLY A 118 14.73 1.95 0.63
CA GLY A 118 15.53 1.30 -0.40
C GLY A 118 16.90 1.93 -0.64
N VAL A 119 17.54 2.47 0.40
CA VAL A 119 18.82 3.20 0.28
C VAL A 119 19.96 2.37 0.86
N LYS A 120 21.04 2.18 0.10
CA LYS A 120 22.24 1.45 0.56
C LYS A 120 23.01 2.27 1.59
N LYS A 121 23.86 1.59 2.39
CA LYS A 121 24.78 2.29 3.29
C LYS A 121 25.83 3.04 2.43
N PRO A 122 26.02 4.36 2.63
CA PRO A 122 27.08 5.07 1.93
C PRO A 122 28.43 4.48 2.33
N LYS A 123 29.37 4.48 1.39
CA LYS A 123 30.76 4.14 1.69
C LYS A 123 31.30 5.19 2.66
N ALA A 124 31.95 4.73 3.72
CA ALA A 124 32.64 5.59 4.67
C ALA A 124 33.96 6.06 4.07
#